data_AF-A0AAV6DDV1-F1
#
_entry.id   AF-A0AAV6DDV1-F1
#
_cell.length_a   1.000
_cell.length_b   1.000
_cell.length_c   1.000
_cell.angle_alpha   90.00
_cell.angle_beta   90.00
_cell.angle_gamma   90.00
#
_symmetry.space_group_name_H-M   'P 1'
#
loop_
_entity.id
_entity.type
_entity.pdbx_description
1 polymer ?
#
loop_
_entity_poly.entity_id
_entity_poly.type
_entity_poly.pdbx_seq_one_letter_code
_entity_poly.pdbx_strand_id
1 'polypeptide(L)'
;MSLLVRWLHVLAAITWIGGMLFIALVLVPITRRLEDPSLRTRLVHDIGLRFRTVGWIALGVLLATGLLNLWMHPFLLGSPRFHWKLGLVVLALILSGFHDFVLGPRAGAPGADPSARVRASWIARLNVVVVLVIVALGLSLLR
;
A
#
# COMPACT_ATOMS: atom_id res chain seq x y z
N MET A 1 22.56 9.00 2.84
CA MET A 1 21.42 9.54 2.04
C MET A 1 21.27 11.04 2.20
N SER A 2 21.16 11.80 1.10
CA SER A 2 20.90 13.25 1.17
C SER A 2 19.55 13.54 1.85
N LEU A 3 19.39 14.75 2.41
CA LEU A 3 18.14 15.16 3.07
C LEU A 3 16.94 15.04 2.11
N LEU A 4 17.12 15.44 0.85
CA LEU A 4 16.09 15.40 -0.18
C LEU A 4 15.57 13.97 -0.43
N VAL A 5 16.45 12.98 -0.58
CA VAL A 5 16.03 11.59 -0.84
C VAL A 5 15.30 11.01 0.38
N ARG A 6 15.73 11.35 1.60
CA ARG A 6 15.02 10.97 2.85
C ARG A 6 13.63 11.58 2.91
N TRP A 7 13.54 12.87 2.62
CA TRP A 7 12.28 13.59 2.60
C TRP A 7 11.31 13.00 1.56
N LEU A 8 11.77 12.73 0.32
CA LEU A 8 10.96 12.08 -0.71
C LEU A 8 10.52 10.68 -0.33
N HIS A 9 11.41 9.86 0.26
CA HIS A 9 11.08 8.51 0.70
C HIS A 9 9.97 8.53 1.77
N VAL A 10 10.10 9.40 2.77
CA VAL A 10 9.09 9.55 3.83
C VAL A 10 7.78 10.09 3.26
N LEU A 11 7.83 11.10 2.38
CA LEU A 11 6.63 11.66 1.75
C LEU A 11 5.87 10.59 0.94
N ALA A 12 6.59 9.75 0.19
CA ALA A 12 5.99 8.65 -0.55
C ALA A 12 5.40 7.59 0.39
N ALA A 13 6.12 7.24 1.48
CA ALA A 13 5.63 6.29 2.49
C ALA A 13 4.34 6.77 3.14
N ILE A 14 4.28 8.03 3.60
CA ILE A 14 3.07 8.56 4.26
C ILE A 14 1.92 8.72 3.28
N THR A 15 2.18 9.07 2.02
CA THR A 15 1.14 9.17 0.99
C THR A 15 0.50 7.80 0.74
N TRP A 16 1.32 6.77 0.61
CA TRP A 16 0.86 5.42 0.33
C TRP A 16 0.15 4.79 1.54
N ILE A 17 0.79 4.78 2.71
CA ILE A 17 0.24 4.20 3.95
C ILE A 17 -0.97 5.01 4.42
N GLY A 18 -0.86 6.34 4.43
CA GLY A 18 -1.93 7.25 4.85
C GLY A 18 -3.18 7.10 3.98
N GLY A 19 -3.01 6.98 2.66
CA GLY A 19 -4.14 6.74 1.77
C GLY A 19 -4.82 5.38 1.98
N MET A 20 -4.06 4.31 2.21
CA MET A 20 -4.64 3.00 2.57
C MET A 20 -5.45 3.07 3.87
N LEU A 21 -4.89 3.71 4.91
CA LEU A 21 -5.57 3.88 6.19
C LEU A 21 -6.80 4.77 6.05
N PHE A 22 -6.73 5.86 5.29
CA PHE A 22 -7.88 6.72 5.01
C PHE A 22 -9.02 5.93 4.32
N ILE A 23 -8.69 5.14 3.29
CA ILE A 23 -9.70 4.33 2.60
C ILE A 23 -10.34 3.33 3.57
N ALA A 24 -9.52 2.62 4.35
CA ALA A 24 -10.00 1.56 5.23
C ALA A 24 -10.78 2.08 6.45
N LEU A 25 -10.36 3.19 7.05
CA LEU A 25 -10.87 3.69 8.33
C LEU A 25 -11.91 4.80 8.17
N VAL A 26 -11.90 5.52 7.05
CA VAL A 26 -12.79 6.67 6.84
C VAL A 26 -13.72 6.45 5.65
N LEU A 27 -13.17 6.25 4.45
CA LEU A 27 -13.96 6.19 3.21
C LEU A 27 -14.91 5.00 3.16
N VAL A 28 -14.42 3.78 3.44
CA VAL A 28 -15.25 2.57 3.41
C VAL A 28 -16.35 2.62 4.49
N PRO A 29 -16.06 3.00 5.76
CA PRO A 29 -17.10 3.13 6.77
C PRO A 29 -18.17 4.17 6.45
N ILE A 30 -17.79 5.34 5.93
CA ILE A 30 -18.79 6.39 5.63
C ILE A 30 -19.67 5.99 4.44
N THR A 31 -19.09 5.40 3.40
CA THR A 31 -19.84 4.98 2.19
C THR A 31 -20.78 3.80 2.48
N ARG A 32 -20.52 2.98 3.50
CA ARG A 32 -21.45 1.93 3.97
C ARG A 32 -22.77 2.47 4.50
N ARG A 33 -22.83 3.74 4.92
CA ARG A 33 -24.04 4.40 5.42
C ARG A 33 -24.93 4.96 4.30
N LEU A 34 -24.45 4.95 3.06
CA LEU A 34 -25.23 5.39 1.90
C LEU A 34 -26.35 4.38 1.61
N GLU A 35 -27.57 4.89 1.43
CA GLU A 35 -28.75 4.07 1.11
C GLU A 35 -28.66 3.47 -0.29
N ASP A 36 -28.12 4.22 -1.27
CA ASP A 36 -27.91 3.75 -2.64
C ASP A 36 -26.65 2.85 -2.76
N PRO A 37 -26.80 1.52 -2.96
CA PRO A 37 -25.68 0.60 -3.08
C PRO A 37 -24.86 0.81 -4.37
N SER A 38 -25.48 1.38 -5.40
CA SER A 38 -24.85 1.67 -6.68
C SER A 38 -23.92 2.86 -6.54
N LEU A 39 -24.38 3.95 -5.90
CA LEU A 39 -23.55 5.11 -5.58
C LEU A 39 -22.38 4.73 -4.67
N ARG A 40 -22.64 3.93 -3.63
CA ARG A 40 -21.58 3.40 -2.75
C ARG A 40 -20.49 2.69 -3.53
N THR A 41 -20.88 1.78 -4.44
CA THR A 41 -19.92 0.99 -5.22
C THR A 41 -19.14 1.88 -6.18
N ARG A 42 -19.79 2.81 -6.88
CA ARG A 42 -19.14 3.77 -7.77
C ARG A 42 -18.12 4.66 -7.03
N LEU A 43 -18.51 5.27 -5.91
CA LEU A 43 -17.63 6.14 -5.14
C LEU A 43 -16.35 5.43 -4.66
N VAL A 44 -16.50 4.24 -4.06
CA VAL A 44 -15.34 3.47 -3.60
C VAL A 44 -14.47 3.03 -4.78
N HIS A 45 -15.08 2.66 -5.91
CA HIS A 45 -14.36 2.27 -7.10
C HIS A 45 -13.56 3.43 -7.71
N ASP A 46 -14.18 4.57 -7.95
CA ASP A 46 -13.56 5.72 -8.62
C ASP A 46 -12.43 6.32 -7.77
N ILE A 47 -12.67 6.45 -6.45
CA ILE A 47 -11.63 6.90 -5.52
C ILE A 47 -10.50 5.87 -5.45
N GLY A 48 -10.83 4.57 -5.45
CA GLY A 48 -9.86 3.48 -5.50
C GLY A 48 -8.99 3.52 -6.76
N LEU A 49 -9.57 3.76 -7.94
CA LEU A 49 -8.84 3.92 -9.20
C LEU A 49 -7.91 5.14 -9.16
N ARG A 50 -8.39 6.28 -8.64
CA ARG A 50 -7.56 7.48 -8.51
C ARG A 50 -6.41 7.25 -7.53
N PHE A 51 -6.69 6.63 -6.39
CA PHE A 51 -5.69 6.31 -5.39
C PHE A 51 -4.69 5.28 -5.92
N ARG A 52 -5.10 4.30 -6.73
CA ARG A 52 -4.18 3.36 -7.39
C ARG A 52 -3.09 4.11 -8.15
N THR A 53 -3.45 5.07 -9.00
CA THR A 53 -2.44 5.87 -9.73
C THR A 53 -1.47 6.59 -8.78
N VAL A 54 -1.99 7.25 -7.73
CA VAL A 54 -1.15 7.95 -6.74
C VAL A 54 -0.26 6.97 -5.98
N GLY A 55 -0.81 5.83 -5.56
CA GLY A 55 -0.12 4.79 -4.79
C GLY A 55 1.00 4.14 -5.59
N TRP A 56 0.80 3.86 -6.88
CA TRP A 56 1.85 3.31 -7.75
C TRP A 56 2.96 4.33 -8.05
N ILE A 57 2.64 5.62 -8.17
CA ILE A 57 3.65 6.68 -8.23
C ILE A 57 4.47 6.71 -6.93
N ALA A 58 3.80 6.71 -5.76
CA ALA A 58 4.46 6.68 -4.47
C ALA A 58 5.34 5.42 -4.29
N LEU A 59 4.86 4.25 -4.71
CA LEU A 59 5.64 3.01 -4.74
C LEU A 59 6.88 3.13 -5.63
N GLY A 60 6.76 3.71 -6.82
CA GLY A 60 7.90 3.98 -7.69
C GLY A 60 8.96 4.85 -7.01
N VAL A 61 8.54 5.91 -6.33
CA VAL A 61 9.44 6.77 -5.54
C VAL A 61 10.07 6.00 -4.38
N LEU A 62 9.31 5.18 -3.65
CA LEU A 62 9.82 4.35 -2.55
C LEU A 62 10.91 3.36 -3.02
N LEU A 63 10.68 2.71 -4.16
CA LEU A 63 11.65 1.78 -4.74
C LEU A 63 12.90 2.49 -5.22
N ALA A 64 12.77 3.60 -5.95
CA ALA A 64 13.91 4.38 -6.43
C ALA A 64 14.76 4.91 -5.26
N THR A 65 14.12 5.54 -4.28
CA THR A 65 14.81 6.09 -3.10
C THR A 65 15.37 4.98 -2.20
N GLY A 66 14.68 3.84 -2.07
CA GLY A 66 15.16 2.67 -1.33
C GLY A 66 16.38 2.01 -1.97
N LEU A 67 16.39 1.90 -3.30
CA LEU A 67 17.54 1.38 -4.06
C LEU A 67 18.74 2.31 -3.98
N LEU A 68 18.52 3.62 -4.11
CA LEU A 68 19.58 4.62 -3.88
C LEU A 68 20.16 4.52 -2.47
N ASN A 69 19.32 4.29 -1.45
CA ASN A 69 19.79 4.08 -0.09
C ASN A 69 20.65 2.82 0.04
N LEU A 70 20.24 1.72 -0.60
CA LEU A 70 21.03 0.48 -0.62
C LEU A 70 22.37 0.67 -1.34
N TRP A 71 22.37 1.38 -2.46
CA TRP A 71 23.58 1.66 -3.23
C TRP A 71 24.60 2.49 -2.43
N MET A 72 24.13 3.46 -1.66
CA MET A 72 24.98 4.25 -0.74
C MET A 72 25.43 3.48 0.51
N HIS A 73 24.71 2.42 0.89
CA HIS A 73 24.92 1.67 2.14
C HIS A 73 24.91 0.16 1.89
N PRO A 74 25.87 -0.38 1.12
CA PRO A 74 25.88 -1.79 0.71
C PRO A 74 26.04 -2.76 1.88
N PHE A 75 26.59 -2.31 3.01
CA PHE A 75 26.71 -3.12 4.24
C PHE A 75 25.35 -3.64 4.75
N LEU A 76 24.24 -2.99 4.38
CA LEU A 76 22.88 -3.45 4.71
C LEU A 76 22.59 -4.85 4.16
N LEU A 77 23.23 -5.26 3.06
CA LEU A 77 23.12 -6.62 2.51
C LEU A 77 23.64 -7.71 3.46
N GLY A 78 24.46 -7.36 4.45
CA GLY A 78 24.91 -8.30 5.48
C GLY A 78 23.89 -8.49 6.61
N SER A 79 22.82 -7.68 6.67
CA SER A 79 21.89 -7.67 7.81
C SER A 79 20.68 -8.58 7.60
N PRO A 80 20.45 -9.60 8.45
CA PRO A 80 19.25 -10.43 8.38
C PRO A 80 17.95 -9.62 8.48
N ARG A 81 17.95 -8.53 9.25
CA ARG A 81 16.79 -7.63 9.39
C ARG A 81 16.49 -6.91 8.08
N PHE A 82 17.52 -6.56 7.31
CA PHE A 82 17.36 -5.97 6.00
C PHE A 82 16.73 -6.96 5.01
N HIS A 83 17.15 -8.23 5.03
CA HIS A 83 16.53 -9.28 4.21
C HIS A 83 15.05 -9.48 4.52
N TRP A 84 14.68 -9.51 5.81
CA TRP A 84 13.27 -9.56 6.21
C TRP A 84 12.49 -8.35 5.71
N LYS A 85 13.05 -7.14 5.86
CA LYS A 85 12.43 -5.92 5.33
C LYS A 85 12.22 -6.02 3.82
N LEU A 86 13.24 -6.46 3.06
CA LEU A 86 13.16 -6.58 1.60
C LEU A 86 12.13 -7.63 1.17
N GLY A 87 12.09 -8.79 1.84
CA GLY A 87 11.09 -9.82 1.59
C GLY A 87 9.67 -9.32 1.83
N LEU A 88 9.45 -8.54 2.91
CA LEU A 88 8.16 -7.90 3.17
C LEU A 88 7.80 -6.83 2.14
N VAL A 89 8.78 -6.05 1.64
CA VAL A 89 8.54 -5.09 0.53
C VAL A 89 8.07 -5.82 -0.72
N VAL A 90 8.73 -6.92 -1.09
CA VAL A 90 8.31 -7.76 -2.23
C VAL A 90 6.90 -8.31 -2.00
N LEU A 91 6.61 -8.84 -0.81
CA LEU A 91 5.28 -9.30 -0.45
C LEU A 91 4.24 -8.18 -0.57
N ALA A 92 4.54 -6.99 -0.05
CA ALA A 92 3.64 -5.84 -0.13
C ALA A 92 3.36 -5.42 -1.58
N LEU A 93 4.37 -5.44 -2.46
CA LEU A 93 4.18 -5.18 -3.90
C LEU A 93 3.26 -6.22 -4.56
N ILE A 94 3.46 -7.50 -4.24
CA ILE A 94 2.61 -8.59 -4.76
C ILE A 94 1.17 -8.43 -4.27
N LEU A 95 0.97 -8.21 -2.96
CA LEU A 95 -0.35 -8.01 -2.38
C LEU A 95 -1.04 -6.77 -2.97
N SER A 96 -0.29 -5.67 -3.17
CA SER A 96 -0.81 -4.44 -3.75
C SER A 96 -1.19 -4.63 -5.22
N GLY A 97 -0.34 -5.27 -6.02
CA GLY A 97 -0.63 -5.58 -7.42
C GLY A 97 -1.84 -6.49 -7.56
N PHE A 98 -1.90 -7.55 -6.75
CA PHE A 98 -3.03 -8.47 -6.76
C PHE A 98 -4.33 -7.79 -6.29
N HIS A 99 -4.26 -6.94 -5.27
CA HIS A 99 -5.40 -6.15 -4.84
C HIS A 99 -5.87 -5.18 -5.94
N ASP A 100 -4.97 -4.38 -6.50
CA ASP A 100 -5.31 -3.22 -7.34
C ASP A 100 -5.69 -3.60 -8.78
N PHE A 101 -5.15 -4.70 -9.30
CA PHE A 101 -5.35 -5.11 -10.68
C PHE A 101 -6.19 -6.38 -10.83
N VAL A 102 -6.38 -7.15 -9.75
CA VAL A 102 -7.10 -8.43 -9.82
C VAL A 102 -8.33 -8.43 -8.92
N LEU A 103 -8.17 -8.23 -7.61
CA LEU A 103 -9.29 -8.34 -6.67
C LEU A 103 -10.20 -7.10 -6.66
N GLY A 104 -9.62 -5.90 -6.75
CA GLY A 104 -10.34 -4.63 -6.77
C GLY A 104 -11.30 -4.52 -7.96
N PRO A 105 -10.84 -4.77 -9.20
CA PRO A 105 -11.73 -4.80 -10.37
C PRO A 105 -12.83 -5.85 -10.24
N ARG A 106 -12.51 -7.06 -9.75
CA ARG A 106 -13.50 -8.14 -9.56
C ARG A 106 -14.53 -7.79 -8.48
N ALA A 107 -14.11 -7.15 -7.39
CA ALA A 107 -15.00 -6.74 -6.31
C ALA A 107 -15.89 -5.54 -6.68
N GLY A 108 -15.42 -4.68 -7.61
CA GLY A 108 -16.14 -3.52 -8.11
C GLY A 108 -17.08 -3.81 -9.28
N ALA A 109 -17.00 -5.00 -9.90
CA ALA A 109 -17.81 -5.34 -11.05
C ALA A 109 -19.33 -5.38 -10.71
N PRO A 110 -20.21 -5.01 -11.66
CA PRO A 110 -21.66 -5.19 -11.50
C PRO A 110 -21.99 -6.66 -11.22
N GLY A 111 -22.82 -6.91 -10.21
CA GLY A 111 -23.19 -8.28 -9.82
C GLY A 111 -22.07 -9.11 -9.18
N ALA A 112 -20.94 -8.51 -8.79
CA ALA A 112 -19.84 -9.23 -8.16
C ALA A 112 -20.28 -10.00 -6.89
N ASP A 113 -19.84 -11.26 -6.81
CA ASP A 113 -20.04 -12.14 -5.66
C ASP A 113 -19.57 -11.44 -4.36
N PRO A 114 -20.40 -11.43 -3.29
CA PRO A 114 -20.00 -10.97 -1.97
C PRO A 114 -18.64 -11.51 -1.49
N SER A 115 -18.29 -12.75 -1.85
CA SER A 115 -17.01 -13.37 -1.48
C SER A 115 -15.79 -12.63 -2.05
N ALA A 116 -15.91 -12.05 -3.25
CA ALA A 116 -14.86 -11.28 -3.89
C ALA A 116 -14.55 -9.98 -3.11
N ARG A 117 -15.59 -9.31 -2.61
CA ARG A 117 -15.46 -8.09 -1.79
C ARG A 117 -14.78 -8.37 -0.45
N VAL A 118 -15.12 -9.50 0.16
CA VAL A 118 -14.51 -9.96 1.41
C VAL A 118 -13.03 -10.30 1.19
N ARG A 119 -12.70 -11.05 0.14
CA ARG A 119 -11.30 -11.37 -0.22
C ARG A 119 -10.47 -10.11 -0.48
N ALA A 120 -10.99 -9.16 -1.27
CA ALA A 120 -10.33 -7.88 -1.52
C ALA A 120 -10.05 -7.12 -0.21
N SER A 121 -11.04 -7.06 0.69
CA SER A 121 -10.91 -6.38 1.99
C SER A 121 -9.85 -7.03 2.89
N TRP A 122 -9.78 -8.36 2.92
CA TRP A 122 -8.78 -9.07 3.74
C TRP A 122 -7.36 -8.90 3.19
N ILE A 123 -7.17 -8.98 1.87
CA ILE A 123 -5.87 -8.74 1.25
C ILE A 123 -5.41 -7.29 1.49
N ALA A 124 -6.32 -6.31 1.41
CA ALA A 124 -6.00 -4.92 1.74
C ALA A 124 -5.53 -4.78 3.20
N ARG A 125 -6.24 -5.40 4.15
CA ARG A 125 -5.87 -5.38 5.58
C ARG A 125 -4.53 -6.05 5.85
N LEU A 126 -4.30 -7.22 5.25
CA LEU A 126 -3.03 -7.92 5.34
C LEU A 126 -1.89 -7.04 4.84
N ASN A 127 -2.08 -6.38 3.68
CA ASN A 127 -1.08 -5.49 3.11
C ASN A 127 -0.77 -4.31 4.05
N VAL A 128 -1.77 -3.69 4.67
CA VAL A 128 -1.54 -2.63 5.69
C VAL A 128 -0.68 -3.15 6.82
N VAL A 129 -0.99 -4.33 7.38
CA VAL A 129 -0.19 -4.92 8.46
C VAL A 129 1.26 -5.16 8.01
N VAL A 130 1.46 -5.76 6.84
CA VAL A 130 2.79 -5.99 6.26
C VAL A 130 3.56 -4.67 6.14
N VAL A 131 2.93 -3.61 5.64
CA VAL A 131 3.59 -2.31 5.46
C VAL A 131 3.92 -1.64 6.79
N LEU A 132 3.07 -1.76 7.81
CA LEU A 132 3.40 -1.28 9.16
C LEU A 132 4.61 -2.02 9.75
N VAL A 133 4.73 -3.32 9.51
CA VAL A 133 5.92 -4.10 9.91
C VAL A 133 7.18 -3.64 9.14
N ILE A 134 7.07 -3.34 7.84
CA ILE A 134 8.17 -2.77 7.05
C ILE A 134 8.66 -1.46 7.66
N VAL A 135 7.74 -0.58 8.09
CA VAL A 135 8.09 0.69 8.74
C VAL A 135 8.81 0.43 10.06
N ALA A 136 8.30 -0.45 10.91
CA ALA A 136 8.94 -0.81 12.17
C ALA A 136 10.36 -1.36 11.98
N LEU A 137 10.55 -2.28 11.02
CA LEU A 137 11.87 -2.78 10.65
C LEU A 137 12.77 -1.67 10.11
N GLY A 138 12.24 -0.79 9.26
CA GLY A 138 12.95 0.37 8.75
C GLY A 138 13.50 1.28 9.85
N LEU A 139 12.68 1.57 10.87
CA LEU A 139 13.09 2.38 12.02
C LEU A 139 14.13 1.68 12.89
N SER A 140 14.03 0.36 13.05
CA SER A 140 15.02 -0.41 13.83
C SER A 140 16.40 -0.51 13.17
N LEU A 141 16.50 -0.27 11.86
CA LEU A 141 17.76 -0.20 11.11
C LEU A 141 18.44 1.18 11.20
N LEU A 142 17.78 2.18 11.78
CA LEU A 142 18.35 3.51 12.01
C LEU A 142 19.16 3.59 13.31
N ARG A 143 19.21 2.50 14.08
CA ARG A 143 19.95 2.34 15.34
C ARG A 143 21.16 1.45 15.11
#